data_AF-A0A525J7Q3-F1
#
_entry.id   AF-A0A525J7Q3-F1
#
_cell.length_a   1.000
_cell.length_b   1.000
_cell.length_c   1.000
_cell.angle_alpha   90.00
_cell.angle_beta   90.00
_cell.angle_gamma   90.00
#
_symmetry.space_group_name_H-M   'P 1'
#
loop_
_entity.id
_entity.type
_entity.pdbx_description
1 polymer ?
#
loop_
_entity_poly.entity_id
_entity_poly.type
_entity_poly.pdbx_seq_one_letter_code
_entity_poly.pdbx_strand_id
1 'polypeptide(L)' 'MAEHNEVAYTTADGNDYPAHEQTYEGFIKLVKYGSAAVIFIVAMMAIFLT' A
#
# COMPACT_ATOMS: atom_id res chain seq x y z
N MET A 1 -24.59 35.43 11.55
CA MET A 1 -24.98 34.05 11.19
C MET A 1 -24.10 33.66 10.03
N ALA A 2 -23.37 32.55 10.14
CA ALA A 2 -22.47 32.13 9.08
C ALA A 2 -23.29 31.70 7.86
N GLU A 3 -22.91 32.18 6.68
CA GLU A 3 -23.36 31.65 5.39
C GLU A 3 -22.85 30.21 5.28
N HIS A 4 -23.72 29.23 5.49
CA HIS A 4 -23.40 27.83 5.25
C HIS A 4 -23.63 27.59 3.77
N ASN A 5 -22.55 27.52 2.98
CA ASN A 5 -22.61 27.18 1.56
C ASN A 5 -23.33 25.84 1.38
N GLU A 6 -24.23 25.76 0.38
CA GLU A 6 -24.92 24.52 0.01
C GLU A 6 -23.88 23.40 -0.18
N VAL A 7 -24.08 22.27 0.51
CA VAL A 7 -23.22 21.09 0.32
C VAL A 7 -23.51 20.53 -1.06
N ALA A 8 -22.68 20.90 -2.03
CA ALA A 8 -22.76 20.35 -3.38
C ALA A 8 -22.43 18.84 -3.32
N TYR A 9 -23.44 18.00 -3.46
CA TYR A 9 -23.28 16.56 -3.66
C TYR A 9 -22.81 16.32 -5.10
N THR A 10 -21.56 16.63 -5.39
CA THR A 10 -20.93 16.24 -6.66
C THR A 10 -20.55 14.77 -6.59
N THR A 11 -20.81 14.03 -7.67
CA THR A 11 -20.22 12.69 -7.84
C THR A 11 -18.74 12.91 -8.12
N ALA A 12 -17.83 12.32 -7.32
CA ALA A 12 -16.41 12.40 -7.59
C ALA A 12 -16.12 11.87 -9.01
N ASP A 13 -15.33 12.59 -9.80
CA ASP A 13 -15.11 12.38 -11.26
C ASP A 13 -14.55 10.99 -11.66
N GLY A 14 -14.31 10.10 -10.70
CA GLY A 14 -13.92 8.71 -10.92
C GLY A 14 -12.65 8.37 -10.15
N ASN A 15 -12.56 7.13 -9.67
CA ASN A 15 -11.31 6.61 -9.13
C ASN A 15 -10.27 6.55 -10.27
N ASP A 16 -9.08 7.11 -10.06
CA ASP A 16 -7.94 6.90 -10.95
C ASP A 16 -7.48 5.44 -10.82
N TYR A 17 -8.19 4.57 -11.54
CA TYR A 17 -8.02 3.13 -11.50
C TYR A 17 -6.60 2.70 -11.93
N PRO A 18 -5.98 3.30 -12.96
CA PRO A 18 -4.57 3.06 -13.27
C PRO A 18 -3.62 3.34 -12.10
N ALA A 19 -3.78 4.46 -11.38
CA ALA A 19 -2.93 4.77 -10.23
C ALA A 19 -3.15 3.79 -9.05
N HIS A 20 -4.41 3.39 -8.84
CA HIS A 20 -4.77 2.40 -7.83
C HIS A 20 -4.13 1.02 -8.11
N GLU A 21 -4.19 0.56 -9.35
CA GLU A 21 -3.58 -0.71 -9.77
C GLU A 21 -2.05 -0.70 -9.62
N GLN A 22 -1.38 0.38 -10.03
CA GLN A 22 0.07 0.53 -9.86
C GLN A 22 0.48 0.45 -8.38
N THR A 23 -0.29 1.09 -7.50
CA THR A 23 -0.03 1.05 -6.05
C THR A 23 -0.22 -0.36 -5.50
N TYR A 24 -1.27 -1.06 -5.93
CA TYR A 24 -1.52 -2.44 -5.53
C TYR A 24 -0.38 -3.37 -5.96
N GLU A 25 0.07 -3.29 -7.22
CA GLU A 25 1.21 -4.07 -7.67
C GLU A 25 2.50 -3.75 -6.90
N GLY A 26 2.73 -2.47 -6.61
CA GLY A 26 3.85 -2.02 -5.79
C GLY A 26 3.80 -2.62 -4.38
N PHE A 27 2.64 -2.61 -3.74
CA PHE A 27 2.40 -3.23 -2.45
C PHE A 27 2.69 -4.73 -2.47
N ILE A 28 2.19 -5.47 -3.48
CA ILE A 28 2.44 -6.91 -3.60
C ILE A 28 3.93 -7.21 -3.76
N LYS A 29 4.66 -6.43 -4.57
CA LYS A 29 6.12 -6.57 -4.73
C LYS A 29 6.82 -6.30 -3.40
N LEU A 30 6.46 -5.22 -2.71
CA LEU A 30 7.04 -4.86 -1.41
C LEU A 30 6.88 -5.99 -0.39
N VAL A 31 5.66 -6.52 -0.23
CA VAL A 31 5.39 -7.60 0.72
C VAL A 31 6.15 -8.87 0.33
N LYS A 32 6.10 -9.27 -0.95
CA LYS A 32 6.77 -10.49 -1.43
C LYS A 32 8.28 -10.45 -1.15
N TYR A 33 8.96 -9.39 -1.59
CA TYR A 33 10.41 -9.28 -1.43
C TYR A 33 10.81 -8.98 0.01
N GLY A 34 10.00 -8.19 0.74
CA GLY A 34 10.20 -7.94 2.17
C GLY A 34 10.12 -9.22 3.00
N SER A 35 9.10 -10.05 2.78
CA SER A 35 8.97 -11.34 3.45
C SER A 35 10.13 -12.29 3.10
N ALA A 36 10.54 -12.34 1.83
CA ALA A 36 11.69 -13.14 1.42
C ALA A 36 12.99 -12.71 2.12
N ALA A 37 13.21 -11.40 2.28
CA ALA A 37 14.36 -10.85 3.00
C ALA A 37 14.35 -11.26 4.49
N VAL A 38 13.19 -11.16 5.15
CA VAL A 38 13.05 -11.59 6.56
C VAL A 38 13.34 -13.09 6.71
N ILE A 39 12.77 -13.93 5.84
CA ILE A 39 13.03 -15.37 5.82
C ILE A 39 14.52 -15.65 5.68
N PHE A 40 15.19 -14.97 4.74
CA PHE A 40 16.62 -15.13 4.51
C PHE A 40 17.45 -14.76 5.75
N ILE A 41 17.14 -13.64 6.41
CA ILE A 41 17.82 -13.21 7.63
C ILE A 41 17.66 -14.26 8.73
N VAL A 42 16.42 -14.72 8.98
CA VAL A 42 16.15 -15.74 10.01
C VAL A 42 16.86 -17.05 9.69
N ALA A 43 16.89 -17.48 8.42
CA ALA A 43 17.62 -18.67 8.01
C ALA A 43 19.13 -18.54 8.24
N MET A 44 19.73 -17.39 7.91
CA MET A 44 21.13 -17.12 8.22
C MET A 44 21.39 -17.13 9.74
N MET A 45 20.54 -16.47 10.52
CA MET A 45 20.65 -16.50 11.99
C MET A 45 20.62 -17.94 12.51
N ALA A 46 19.74 -18.80 11.98
CA ALA A 46 19.66 -20.19 12.35
C ALA A 46 20.91 -21.02 11.96
N ILE A 47 21.69 -20.60 10.97
CA ILE A 47 22.94 -21.27 10.58
C ILE A 47 24.12 -20.77 11.42
N PHE A 48 24.20 -19.47 11.70
CA PHE A 48 25.37 -18.86 12.31
C PHE A 48 25.30 -18.74 13.84
N LEU A 49 24.09 -18.82 14.44
CA LEU A 49 23.88 -18.65 15.88
C LEU A 49 23.52 -19.96 16.61
N THR A 50 23.50 -21.09 15.91
CA THR A 50 23.42 -22.45 16.48
C THR A 50 24.79 -23.06 16.60
#